data_AF-A0A928VMC9-F1
#
_entry.id   AF-A0A928VMC9-F1
#
_cell.length_a   1.000
_cell.length_b   1.000
_cell.length_c   1.000
_cell.angle_alpha   90.00
_cell.angle_beta   90.00
_cell.angle_gamma   90.00
#
_symmetry.space_group_name_H-M   'P 1'
#
loop_
_entity.id
_entity.type
_entity.pdbx_description
1 polymer ?
#
loop_
_entity_poly.entity_id
_entity_poly.type
_entity_poly.pdbx_seq_one_letter_code
_entity_poly.pdbx_strand_id
1 'polypeptide(L)'
;MKKQTKALCSLGLAAAPMMTGAIISSTPQLAIAHPPEPGQGKVLLTVLKATGLSKFDKKTRFKKKHHRPDFYLRITTNARQGFVKSGKMNNKTVAYFNYKLAVKPPKKQLLSYGIKLLDSDRFNRDDLADINPLPRKRELKIFYSPKSGLVFGPDGRQIGKHGQQITVKGNATKHRASITFRIDRTH
;
A
#
# COMPACT_ATOMS: atom_id res chain seq x y z
N MET A 1 -19.54 -23.67 46.03
CA MET A 1 -19.89 -23.00 47.31
C MET A 1 -20.97 -21.95 47.02
N LYS A 2 -22.07 -22.03 47.78
CA LYS A 2 -23.23 -21.13 47.74
C LYS A 2 -22.86 -19.76 48.36
N LYS A 3 -23.46 -18.67 47.85
CA LYS A 3 -23.93 -17.45 48.59
C LYS A 3 -24.24 -16.38 47.53
N GLN A 4 -25.50 -16.03 47.26
CA GLN A 4 -26.54 -15.36 48.06
C GLN A 4 -26.80 -13.98 47.43
N THR A 5 -28.00 -13.88 46.88
CA THR A 5 -28.79 -12.71 46.51
C THR A 5 -28.75 -11.61 47.57
N LYS A 6 -28.83 -10.35 47.13
CA LYS A 6 -29.63 -9.29 47.78
C LYS A 6 -29.88 -8.17 46.79
N ALA A 7 -31.13 -8.11 46.31
CA ALA A 7 -31.73 -6.94 45.70
C ALA A 7 -32.09 -5.94 46.81
N LEU A 8 -31.85 -4.66 46.58
CA LEU A 8 -32.31 -3.57 47.41
C LEU A 8 -33.18 -2.68 46.53
N CYS A 9 -34.49 -2.83 46.71
CA CYS A 9 -35.47 -1.80 46.36
C CYS A 9 -35.27 -0.63 47.34
N SER A 10 -35.13 0.59 46.81
CA SER A 10 -35.37 1.81 47.58
C SER A 10 -36.37 2.67 46.85
N LEU A 11 -37.35 3.10 47.63
CA LEU A 11 -38.57 3.82 47.29
C LEU A 11 -38.31 5.21 46.71
N GLY A 12 -39.25 5.62 45.86
CA GLY A 12 -39.26 6.91 45.21
C GLY A 12 -39.50 8.09 46.14
N LEU A 13 -39.06 9.25 45.65
CA LEU A 13 -39.53 10.56 46.07
C LEU A 13 -39.80 11.34 44.77
N ALA A 14 -41.08 11.47 44.43
CA ALA A 14 -41.53 12.29 43.30
C ALA A 14 -41.46 13.76 43.71
N ALA A 15 -40.46 14.48 43.21
CA ALA A 15 -40.41 15.94 43.28
C ALA A 15 -41.11 16.53 42.05
N ALA A 16 -42.06 17.43 42.29
CA ALA A 16 -42.82 18.12 41.26
C ALA A 16 -41.91 18.99 40.37
N PRO A 17 -42.10 18.99 39.04
CA PRO A 17 -41.35 19.86 38.15
C PRO A 17 -41.85 21.31 38.27
N MET A 18 -41.01 22.20 38.77
CA MET A 18 -41.21 23.64 38.56
C MET A 18 -40.93 23.94 37.08
N MET A 19 -41.97 24.38 36.37
CA MET A 19 -41.89 24.89 34.99
C MET A 19 -41.12 26.21 35.00
N THR A 20 -39.79 26.14 35.06
CA THR A 20 -38.93 27.26 34.69
C THR A 20 -38.84 27.27 33.18
N GLY A 21 -39.58 28.17 32.55
CA GLY A 21 -39.50 28.43 31.11
C GLY A 21 -38.08 28.89 30.75
N ALA A 22 -37.23 27.92 30.38
CA ALA A 22 -35.96 28.20 29.75
C ALA A 22 -36.26 28.78 28.38
N ILE A 23 -35.89 30.05 28.17
CA ILE A 23 -35.79 30.65 26.85
C ILE A 23 -34.70 29.85 26.14
N ILE A 24 -35.11 28.90 25.28
CA ILE A 24 -34.19 28.15 24.42
C ILE A 24 -33.73 29.13 23.34
N SER A 25 -32.73 29.95 23.66
CA SER A 25 -31.91 30.60 22.65
C SER A 25 -31.21 29.49 21.88
N SER A 26 -31.83 29.08 20.78
CA SER A 26 -31.24 28.21 19.77
C SER A 26 -30.15 29.00 19.06
N THR A 27 -29.01 29.19 19.73
CA THR A 27 -27.78 29.53 19.01
C THR A 27 -27.61 28.46 17.94
N PRO A 28 -27.58 28.83 16.65
CA PRO A 28 -27.29 27.87 15.60
C PRO A 28 -25.93 27.28 15.92
N GLN A 29 -25.94 26.04 16.38
CA GLN A 29 -24.74 25.28 16.63
C GLN A 29 -24.20 25.00 15.24
N LEU A 30 -23.33 25.89 14.76
CA LEU A 30 -22.56 25.68 13.55
C LEU A 30 -21.95 24.30 13.72
N ALA A 31 -22.47 23.33 12.95
CA ALA A 31 -21.95 22.00 12.93
C ALA A 31 -20.51 22.14 12.44
N ILE A 32 -19.56 22.16 13.39
CA ILE A 32 -18.15 22.09 13.07
C ILE A 32 -18.01 20.74 12.40
N ALA A 33 -17.93 20.73 11.07
CA ALA A 33 -17.74 19.52 10.32
C ALA A 33 -16.44 18.90 10.83
N HIS A 34 -16.55 17.83 11.62
CA HIS A 34 -15.40 17.10 12.09
C HIS A 34 -14.65 16.66 10.82
N PRO A 35 -13.38 17.05 10.63
CA PRO A 35 -12.62 16.58 9.49
C PRO A 35 -12.67 15.04 9.53
N PRO A 36 -12.93 14.38 8.39
CA PRO A 36 -13.09 12.93 8.35
C PRO A 36 -11.90 12.29 9.07
N GLU A 37 -12.19 11.35 9.98
CA GLU A 37 -11.14 10.74 10.78
C GLU A 37 -10.00 10.27 9.88
N PRO A 38 -8.74 10.67 10.16
CA PRO A 38 -7.60 10.25 9.39
C PRO A 38 -7.42 8.72 9.52
N GLY A 39 -7.93 7.97 8.54
CA GLY A 39 -7.70 6.51 8.48
C GLY A 39 -8.78 5.62 7.89
N GLN A 40 -9.91 6.15 7.38
CA GLN A 40 -11.02 5.29 6.94
C GLN A 40 -11.02 4.92 5.44
N GLY A 41 -10.31 5.68 4.60
CA GLY A 41 -10.25 5.47 3.14
C GLY A 41 -9.35 4.31 2.69
N LYS A 42 -9.58 3.80 1.48
CA LYS A 42 -8.65 2.84 0.84
C LYS A 42 -7.35 3.57 0.43
N VAL A 43 -6.26 2.82 0.40
CA VAL A 43 -4.97 3.28 -0.11
C VAL A 43 -4.72 2.61 -1.45
N LEU A 44 -4.36 3.41 -2.45
CA LEU A 44 -4.13 2.98 -3.82
C LEU A 44 -2.63 3.03 -4.12
N LEU A 45 -2.01 1.86 -4.28
CA LEU A 45 -0.68 1.75 -4.88
C LEU A 45 -0.83 1.72 -6.40
N THR A 46 -0.20 2.68 -7.09
CA THR A 46 -0.09 2.70 -8.54
C THR A 46 1.35 2.47 -8.95
N VAL A 47 1.64 1.33 -9.60
CA VAL A 47 2.95 1.08 -10.22
C VAL A 47 2.88 1.56 -11.67
N LEU A 48 3.62 2.63 -11.97
CA LEU A 48 3.52 3.35 -13.23
C LEU A 48 4.35 2.67 -14.31
N LYS A 49 5.65 2.52 -14.06
CA LYS A 49 6.59 1.96 -15.04
C LYS A 49 7.83 1.33 -14.40
N ALA A 50 8.50 0.47 -15.18
CA ALA A 50 9.84 0.01 -14.92
C ALA A 50 10.77 0.26 -16.12
N THR A 51 12.03 0.61 -15.86
CA THR A 51 13.06 0.94 -16.85
C THR A 51 14.35 0.14 -16.59
N GLY A 52 15.27 0.13 -17.56
CA GLY A 52 16.56 -0.58 -17.42
C GLY A 52 16.48 -2.08 -17.74
N LEU A 53 15.45 -2.50 -18.49
CA LEU A 53 15.09 -3.90 -18.69
C LEU A 53 15.83 -4.59 -19.83
N SER A 54 16.60 -3.87 -20.64
CA SER A 54 17.35 -4.40 -21.78
C SER A 54 18.43 -5.43 -21.39
N LYS A 55 18.84 -5.45 -20.12
CA LYS A 55 19.89 -6.37 -19.62
C LYS A 55 19.39 -7.80 -19.34
N PHE A 56 18.13 -8.10 -19.66
CA PHE A 56 17.56 -9.45 -19.56
C PHE A 56 17.57 -10.18 -20.91
N ASP A 57 18.09 -9.56 -21.96
CA ASP A 57 18.27 -10.20 -23.26
C ASP A 57 19.10 -11.48 -23.11
N LYS A 58 18.41 -12.63 -23.17
CA LYS A 58 19.03 -13.95 -23.18
C LYS A 58 19.65 -14.15 -24.56
N LYS A 59 20.99 -14.12 -24.64
CA LYS A 59 21.71 -14.63 -25.81
C LYS A 59 21.52 -16.15 -25.87
N THR A 60 20.60 -16.63 -26.69
CA THR A 60 20.55 -18.07 -26.99
C THR A 60 21.71 -18.42 -27.91
N ARG A 61 22.52 -19.42 -27.57
CA ARG A 61 23.73 -19.81 -28.33
C ARG A 61 23.46 -20.15 -29.81
N PHE A 62 22.21 -20.44 -30.17
CA PHE A 62 21.85 -20.98 -31.49
C PHE A 62 20.91 -20.08 -32.32
N LYS A 63 20.40 -18.96 -31.79
CA LYS A 63 19.53 -18.06 -32.55
C LYS A 63 19.97 -16.61 -32.37
N LYS A 64 20.29 -15.93 -33.49
CA LYS A 64 20.55 -14.48 -33.58
C LYS A 64 19.36 -13.60 -33.16
N LYS A 65 18.24 -14.17 -32.70
CA LYS A 65 17.09 -13.41 -32.21
C LYS A 65 17.22 -13.18 -30.71
N HIS A 66 17.38 -11.91 -30.35
CA HIS A 66 17.22 -11.44 -28.98
C HIS A 66 15.77 -11.71 -28.55
N HIS A 67 15.56 -12.70 -27.69
CA HIS A 67 14.30 -12.83 -26.98
C HIS A 67 14.25 -11.67 -25.99
N ARG A 68 13.40 -10.68 -26.30
CA ARG A 68 13.16 -9.59 -25.38
C ARG A 68 12.28 -10.11 -24.24
N PRO A 69 12.39 -9.50 -23.06
CA PRO A 69 11.84 -10.08 -21.85
C PRO A 69 10.37 -9.66 -21.68
N ASP A 70 9.59 -10.52 -21.03
CA ASP A 70 8.14 -10.38 -20.83
C ASP A 70 7.86 -10.11 -19.35
N PHE A 71 7.84 -8.83 -18.97
CA PHE A 71 7.82 -8.46 -17.56
C PHE A 71 6.43 -8.40 -16.95
N TYR A 72 6.32 -8.81 -15.69
CA TYR A 72 5.13 -8.58 -14.87
C TYR A 72 5.51 -8.28 -13.41
N LEU A 73 4.57 -7.68 -12.68
CA LEU A 73 4.71 -7.38 -11.26
C LEU A 73 4.10 -8.50 -10.43
N ARG A 74 4.75 -8.84 -9.32
CA ARG A 74 4.15 -9.60 -8.22
C ARG A 74 4.19 -8.75 -6.96
N ILE A 75 3.03 -8.44 -6.41
CA ILE A 75 2.88 -7.54 -5.26
C ILE A 75 2.28 -8.29 -4.07
N THR A 76 2.94 -8.23 -2.92
CA THR A 76 2.44 -8.69 -1.61
C THR A 76 2.13 -7.48 -0.73
N THR A 77 1.25 -7.65 0.26
CA THR A 77 0.95 -6.62 1.26
C THR A 77 0.49 -7.25 2.57
N ASN A 78 0.70 -6.60 3.71
CA ASN A 78 0.15 -7.06 4.99
C ASN A 78 -1.36 -6.84 5.13
N ALA A 79 -1.99 -6.07 4.24
CA ALA A 79 -3.44 -5.84 4.24
C ALA A 79 -4.25 -6.97 3.57
N ARG A 80 -3.59 -7.94 2.94
CA ARG A 80 -4.23 -9.04 2.18
C ARG A 80 -3.37 -10.30 2.23
N GLN A 81 -3.99 -11.47 2.36
CA GLN A 81 -3.26 -12.73 2.24
C GLN A 81 -2.84 -13.01 0.79
N GLY A 82 -1.61 -13.52 0.62
CA GLY A 82 -1.07 -13.91 -0.69
C GLY A 82 -0.43 -12.77 -1.49
N PHE A 83 -0.47 -12.88 -2.81
CA PHE A 83 0.07 -11.87 -3.73
C PHE A 83 -0.87 -11.65 -4.92
N VAL A 84 -0.73 -10.50 -5.58
CA VAL A 84 -1.38 -10.19 -6.86
C VAL A 84 -0.35 -10.09 -7.98
N LYS A 85 -0.77 -10.36 -9.22
CA LYS A 85 0.06 -10.22 -10.42
C LYS A 85 -0.52 -9.15 -11.34
N SER A 86 0.34 -8.35 -11.97
CA SER A 86 -0.08 -7.52 -13.12
C SER A 86 -0.19 -8.35 -14.40
N GLY A 87 -0.75 -7.75 -15.45
CA GLY A 87 -0.55 -8.24 -16.81
C GLY A 87 0.92 -8.23 -17.22
N LYS A 88 1.27 -9.08 -18.19
CA LYS A 88 2.62 -9.13 -18.79
C LYS A 88 2.81 -7.99 -19.79
N MET A 89 4.03 -7.48 -19.87
CA MET A 89 4.45 -6.43 -20.78
C MET A 89 5.51 -6.99 -21.72
N ASN A 90 5.08 -7.34 -22.94
CA ASN A 90 5.90 -8.14 -23.84
C ASN A 90 6.89 -7.29 -24.64
N ASN A 91 8.11 -7.81 -24.79
CA ASN A 91 9.16 -7.25 -25.65
C ASN A 91 9.55 -5.78 -25.37
N LYS A 92 9.53 -5.34 -24.10
CA LYS A 92 9.73 -3.93 -23.71
C LYS A 92 11.05 -3.67 -22.98
N THR A 93 11.76 -2.62 -23.37
CA THR A 93 12.89 -2.03 -22.59
C THR A 93 12.41 -1.12 -21.45
N VAL A 94 11.18 -0.60 -21.59
CA VAL A 94 10.43 0.15 -20.59
C VAL A 94 9.02 -0.44 -20.50
N ALA A 95 8.69 -1.03 -19.36
CA ALA A 95 7.37 -1.61 -19.11
C ALA A 95 6.47 -0.58 -18.43
N TYR A 96 5.40 -0.14 -19.10
CA TYR A 96 4.40 0.79 -18.56
C TYR A 96 3.23 -0.01 -17.99
N PHE A 97 3.22 -0.22 -16.67
CA PHE A 97 2.24 -1.06 -16.00
C PHE A 97 0.91 -0.36 -15.76
N ASN A 98 0.96 0.90 -15.30
CA ASN A 98 -0.20 1.64 -14.77
C ASN A 98 -1.08 0.78 -13.84
N TYR A 99 -0.45 -0.15 -13.11
CA TYR A 99 -1.13 -1.17 -12.33
C TYR A 99 -1.59 -0.59 -11.00
N LYS A 100 -2.87 -0.77 -10.68
CA LYS A 100 -3.54 -0.19 -9.52
C LYS A 100 -3.91 -1.28 -8.52
N LEU A 101 -3.51 -1.11 -7.27
CA LEU A 101 -3.85 -1.98 -6.15
C LEU A 101 -4.45 -1.14 -5.00
N ALA A 102 -5.77 -1.19 -4.85
CA ALA A 102 -6.47 -0.58 -3.74
C ALA A 102 -6.58 -1.56 -2.56
N VAL A 103 -6.23 -1.12 -1.36
CA VAL A 103 -6.29 -1.93 -0.13
C VAL A 103 -6.77 -1.10 1.04
N LYS A 104 -7.41 -1.75 2.02
CA LYS A 104 -7.75 -1.11 3.30
C LYS A 104 -6.57 -1.26 4.26
N PRO A 105 -6.02 -0.17 4.83
CA PRO A 105 -4.89 -0.27 5.74
C PRO A 105 -5.24 -1.07 7.02
N PRO A 106 -4.27 -1.82 7.58
CA PRO A 106 -4.45 -2.42 8.90
C PRO A 106 -4.59 -1.34 9.98
N LYS A 107 -5.44 -1.59 10.98
CA LYS A 107 -5.66 -0.65 12.09
C LYS A 107 -4.35 -0.45 12.87
N LYS A 108 -3.96 0.81 13.08
CA LYS A 108 -2.80 1.22 13.91
C LYS A 108 -1.43 0.66 13.45
N GLN A 109 -1.31 0.21 12.20
CA GLN A 109 -0.04 -0.32 11.66
C GLN A 109 0.34 0.37 10.36
N LEU A 110 1.64 0.31 10.03
CA LEU A 110 2.11 0.69 8.70
C LEU A 110 1.59 -0.31 7.68
N LEU A 111 1.19 0.20 6.52
CA LEU A 111 0.86 -0.60 5.37
C LEU A 111 2.18 -0.97 4.66
N SER A 112 2.46 -2.25 4.53
CA SER A 112 3.66 -2.72 3.83
C SER A 112 3.31 -3.28 2.46
N TYR A 113 4.20 -3.06 1.50
CA TYR A 113 4.16 -3.69 0.19
C TYR A 113 5.50 -4.34 -0.13
N GLY A 114 5.46 -5.55 -0.69
CA GLY A 114 6.60 -6.20 -1.32
C GLY A 114 6.37 -6.24 -2.82
N ILE A 115 7.27 -5.62 -3.61
CA ILE A 115 7.16 -5.55 -5.06
C ILE A 115 8.29 -6.36 -5.68
N LYS A 116 7.94 -7.30 -6.56
CA LYS A 116 8.87 -8.04 -7.41
C LYS A 116 8.55 -7.73 -8.87
N LEU A 117 9.60 -7.53 -9.66
CA LEU A 117 9.53 -7.39 -11.11
C LEU A 117 10.14 -8.64 -11.74
N LEU A 118 9.34 -9.45 -12.41
CA LEU A 118 9.75 -10.75 -12.95
C LEU A 118 9.69 -10.73 -14.46
N ASP A 119 10.69 -11.31 -15.11
CA ASP A 119 10.68 -11.68 -16.52
C ASP A 119 10.15 -13.10 -16.66
N SER A 120 9.05 -13.25 -17.39
CA SER A 120 8.38 -14.54 -17.52
C SER A 120 9.14 -15.45 -18.49
N ASP A 121 9.56 -16.61 -18.01
CA ASP A 121 10.11 -17.66 -18.87
C ASP A 121 9.08 -18.79 -18.97
N ARG A 122 8.76 -19.21 -20.20
CA ARG A 122 7.77 -20.28 -20.41
C ARG A 122 8.29 -21.64 -19.94
N PHE A 123 9.60 -21.84 -20.01
CA PHE A 123 10.22 -23.16 -19.81
C PHE A 123 11.10 -23.21 -18.57
N ASN A 124 11.52 -22.06 -18.05
CA ASN A 124 12.34 -21.96 -16.84
C ASN A 124 11.62 -21.19 -15.74
N ARG A 125 12.26 -21.14 -14.57
CA ARG A 125 11.86 -20.23 -13.50
C ARG A 125 11.97 -18.77 -13.99
N ASP A 126 10.97 -17.97 -13.65
CA ASP A 126 10.97 -16.54 -13.94
C ASP A 126 12.20 -15.83 -13.34
N ASP A 127 12.82 -14.97 -14.14
CA ASP A 127 14.00 -14.21 -13.74
C ASP A 127 13.59 -12.97 -12.95
N LEU A 128 14.22 -12.76 -11.79
CA LEU A 128 13.88 -11.65 -10.91
C LEU A 128 14.77 -10.44 -11.20
N ALA A 129 14.15 -9.33 -11.57
CA ALA A 129 14.83 -8.07 -11.69
C ALA A 129 15.14 -7.43 -10.35
N ASP A 130 16.33 -6.83 -10.27
CA ASP A 130 16.71 -6.08 -9.10
C ASP A 130 16.18 -4.64 -9.19
N ILE A 131 15.25 -4.35 -8.29
CA ILE A 131 14.67 -3.02 -8.07
C ILE A 131 14.90 -2.54 -6.63
N ASN A 132 15.71 -3.25 -5.84
CA ASN A 132 15.99 -2.89 -4.45
C ASN A 132 17.33 -2.11 -4.35
N PRO A 133 17.34 -0.91 -3.72
CA PRO A 133 18.56 -0.13 -3.55
C PRO A 133 19.55 -0.77 -2.54
N LEU A 134 19.08 -1.73 -1.72
CA LEU A 134 19.91 -2.46 -0.78
C LEU A 134 20.63 -3.62 -1.48
N PRO A 135 21.91 -3.88 -1.13
CA PRO A 135 22.66 -4.98 -1.71
C PRO A 135 22.02 -6.33 -1.37
N ARG A 136 22.18 -7.30 -2.27
CA ARG A 136 21.75 -8.71 -2.13
C ARG A 136 20.23 -8.91 -1.94
N LYS A 137 19.41 -7.85 -2.07
CA LYS A 137 17.95 -7.95 -2.13
C LYS A 137 17.49 -7.61 -3.54
N ARG A 138 16.39 -8.19 -3.99
CA ARG A 138 15.78 -7.90 -5.31
C ARG A 138 14.31 -7.50 -5.22
N GLU A 139 13.62 -7.95 -4.17
CA GLU A 139 12.27 -7.50 -3.82
C GLU A 139 12.34 -6.12 -3.16
N LEU A 140 11.63 -5.14 -3.71
CA LEU A 140 11.49 -3.82 -3.10
C LEU A 140 10.42 -3.87 -2.00
N LYS A 141 10.83 -3.65 -0.76
CA LYS A 141 9.91 -3.47 0.37
C LYS A 141 9.71 -1.98 0.62
N ILE A 142 8.46 -1.54 0.68
CA ILE A 142 8.09 -0.17 1.02
C ILE A 142 7.04 -0.18 2.13
N PHE A 143 7.07 0.87 2.95
CA PHE A 143 6.12 1.07 4.04
C PHE A 143 5.43 2.40 3.86
N TYR A 144 4.13 2.43 4.10
CA TYR A 144 3.30 3.62 4.04
C TYR A 144 2.64 3.85 5.38
N SER A 145 2.69 5.08 5.88
CA SER A 145 1.99 5.52 7.08
C SER A 145 0.64 6.13 6.71
N PRO A 146 -0.50 5.46 6.98
CA PRO A 146 -1.82 6.04 6.72
C PRO A 146 -2.14 7.23 7.63
N LYS A 147 -1.39 7.42 8.72
CA LYS A 147 -1.52 8.60 9.59
C LYS A 147 -0.84 9.81 8.95
N SER A 148 0.48 9.75 8.77
CA SER A 148 1.29 10.89 8.28
C SER A 148 1.32 11.05 6.76
N GLY A 149 0.95 10.01 6.00
CA GLY A 149 1.04 10.02 4.53
C GLY A 149 2.47 9.88 4.00
N LEU A 150 3.43 9.52 4.85
CA LEU A 150 4.83 9.32 4.47
C LEU A 150 5.06 7.92 3.89
N VAL A 151 5.99 7.85 2.94
CA VAL A 151 6.46 6.60 2.31
C VAL A 151 7.91 6.36 2.72
N PHE A 152 8.19 5.17 3.22
CA PHE A 152 9.51 4.74 3.67
C PHE A 152 10.05 3.62 2.80
N GLY A 153 11.35 3.69 2.54
CA GLY A 153 12.09 2.68 1.79
C GLY A 153 12.45 1.44 2.61
N PRO A 154 13.19 0.50 2.01
CA PRO A 154 13.58 -0.74 2.67
C PRO A 154 14.62 -0.56 3.79
N ASP A 155 15.26 0.61 3.87
CA ASP A 155 16.18 1.03 4.94
C ASP A 155 15.48 1.81 6.07
N GLY A 156 14.15 2.00 5.97
CA GLY A 156 13.37 2.77 6.92
C GLY A 156 13.44 4.29 6.73
N ARG A 157 14.24 4.78 5.77
CA ARG A 157 14.31 6.22 5.47
C ARG A 157 13.10 6.67 4.66
N GLN A 158 12.69 7.91 4.84
CA GLN A 158 11.62 8.51 4.03
C GLN A 158 12.11 8.66 2.58
N ILE A 159 11.32 8.18 1.63
CA ILE A 159 11.59 8.27 0.18
C ILE A 159 10.53 9.07 -0.58
N GLY A 160 9.46 9.49 0.09
CA GLY A 160 8.42 10.33 -0.49
C GLY A 160 7.20 10.49 0.41
N LYS A 161 6.13 11.03 -0.16
CA LYS A 161 4.83 11.25 0.48
C LYS A 161 3.68 10.82 -0.42
N HIS A 162 2.47 10.73 0.12
CA HIS A 162 1.27 10.42 -0.65
C HIS A 162 1.13 11.36 -1.85
N GLY A 163 0.64 10.85 -2.99
CA GLY A 163 0.47 11.62 -4.23
C GLY A 163 1.78 11.88 -4.99
N GLN A 164 2.95 11.65 -4.39
CA GLN A 164 4.24 11.84 -5.04
C GLN A 164 4.63 10.61 -5.87
N GLN A 165 5.11 10.83 -7.09
CA GLN A 165 5.79 9.78 -7.85
C GLN A 165 7.18 9.54 -7.26
N ILE A 166 7.49 8.27 -6.99
CA ILE A 166 8.73 7.82 -6.36
C ILE A 166 9.40 6.85 -7.32
N THR A 167 10.66 7.12 -7.67
CA THR A 167 11.48 6.24 -8.49
C THR A 167 12.59 5.62 -7.64
N VAL A 168 12.67 4.30 -7.65
CA VAL A 168 13.71 3.54 -6.95
C VAL A 168 14.49 2.71 -7.95
N LYS A 169 15.81 2.59 -7.74
CA LYS A 169 16.74 1.88 -8.61
C LYS A 169 17.39 0.73 -7.85
N GLY A 170 17.48 -0.43 -8.50
CA GLY A 170 18.21 -1.59 -7.98
C GLY A 170 19.71 -1.32 -7.85
N ASN A 171 20.40 -2.10 -7.02
CA ASN A 171 21.83 -1.92 -6.75
C ASN A 171 22.74 -2.96 -7.45
N ALA A 172 22.17 -4.02 -8.01
CA ALA A 172 22.94 -5.09 -8.65
C ALA A 172 23.70 -4.64 -9.90
N THR A 173 24.76 -5.37 -10.22
CA THR A 173 25.54 -5.17 -11.46
C THR A 173 24.82 -5.73 -12.69
N LYS A 174 24.15 -6.87 -12.53
CA LYS A 174 23.32 -7.55 -13.55
C LYS A 174 21.83 -7.42 -13.19
N HIS A 175 20.96 -7.47 -14.20
CA HIS A 175 19.50 -7.47 -14.01
C HIS A 175 18.96 -6.26 -13.22
N ARG A 176 19.71 -5.16 -13.20
CA ARG A 176 19.32 -3.92 -12.53
C ARG A 176 18.22 -3.20 -13.31
N ALA A 177 17.14 -2.89 -12.62
CA ALA A 177 16.04 -2.10 -13.14
C ALA A 177 15.76 -0.89 -12.23
N SER A 178 14.88 -0.01 -12.67
CA SER A 178 14.28 1.02 -11.82
C SER A 178 12.77 0.92 -11.92
N ILE A 179 12.07 1.21 -10.83
CA ILE A 179 10.62 1.16 -10.75
C ILE A 179 10.09 2.51 -10.29
N THR A 180 9.05 3.01 -10.94
CA THR A 180 8.35 4.24 -10.58
C THR A 180 6.94 3.91 -10.13
N PHE A 181 6.56 4.39 -8.94
CA PHE A 181 5.24 4.15 -8.36
C PHE A 181 4.75 5.39 -7.61
N ARG A 182 3.47 5.37 -7.23
CA ARG A 182 2.82 6.39 -6.40
C ARG A 182 1.86 5.71 -5.43
N ILE A 183 1.68 6.29 -4.25
CA ILE A 183 0.68 5.85 -3.28
C ILE A 183 -0.30 7.00 -3.05
N ASP A 184 -1.58 6.75 -3.30
CA ASP A 184 -2.66 7.72 -3.15
C ASP A 184 -3.62 7.26 -2.03
N ARG A 185 -4.33 8.21 -1.41
CA ARG A 185 -5.51 7.91 -0.59
C ARG A 185 -6.75 8.12 -1.45
N THR A 186 -7.71 7.21 -1.37
CA THR A 186 -9.03 7.39 -1.97
C THR A 186 -10.01 7.66 -0.84
N HIS A 187 -10.78 8.75 -0.97
CA HIS A 187 -11.88 9.10 -0.07
C HIS A 187 -13.05 8.14 -0.26
#